data_AF-A0A094IHQ7-F1
#
_entry.id   AF-A0A094IHQ7-F1
#
_cell.length_a   1.000
_cell.length_b   1.000
_cell.length_c   1.000
_cell.angle_alpha   90.00
_cell.angle_beta   90.00
_cell.angle_gamma   90.00
#
_symmetry.space_group_name_H-M   'P 1'
#
loop_
_entity.id
_entity.type
_entity.pdbx_description
1 polymer ?
#
loop_
_entity_poly.entity_id
_entity_poly.type
_entity_poly.pdbx_seq_one_letter_code
_entity_poly.pdbx_strand_id
1 'polypeptide(L)'
;MLQPTQAKSSNQEGRILLAMQAIKQGTCQTVQAAAVSYNVPRTTLCNRIHGITSRRDCTPNSRKLTPYEESALVQYILDLDLRGFPLQLQAVQEMADLLLSERGESPTGKNWTTNFIMRCTEIKAKFSRKYDYKRAKCKDPKIIKGWFSLIRNTVAKYGILEQDIYNFNEAGFVIGVIAT
;
A
#
# COMPACT_ATOMS: atom_id res chain seq x y z
N MET A 1 37.95 -3.60 -11.54
CA MET A 1 37.45 -3.07 -10.25
C MET A 1 36.84 -1.70 -10.51
N LEU A 2 35.52 -1.56 -10.34
CA LEU A 2 34.83 -0.26 -10.47
C LEU A 2 35.19 0.62 -9.27
N GLN A 3 35.72 1.81 -9.52
CA GLN A 3 35.89 2.82 -8.48
C GLN A 3 34.52 3.28 -7.97
N PRO A 4 34.35 3.47 -6.64
CA PRO A 4 33.11 4.00 -6.09
C PRO A 4 33.04 5.49 -6.39
N THR A 5 32.02 5.89 -7.15
CA THR A 5 31.63 7.29 -7.41
C THR A 5 31.19 7.94 -6.10
N GLN A 6 32.16 8.41 -5.30
CA GLN A 6 31.90 9.06 -4.02
C GLN A 6 31.45 10.52 -4.19
N ALA A 7 30.37 10.86 -3.47
CA ALA A 7 30.22 12.09 -2.68
C ALA A 7 30.29 13.49 -3.35
N LYS A 8 29.87 13.67 -4.62
CA LYS A 8 29.72 15.02 -5.20
C LYS A 8 28.34 15.70 -4.99
N SER A 9 27.36 15.00 -4.44
CA SER A 9 25.95 15.43 -4.44
C SER A 9 25.43 16.09 -3.17
N SER A 10 26.25 16.23 -2.11
CA SER A 10 25.72 16.61 -0.79
C SER A 10 25.35 18.09 -0.64
N ASN A 11 25.71 18.98 -1.58
CA ASN A 11 25.48 20.42 -1.38
C ASN A 11 25.17 21.23 -2.67
N GLN A 12 24.66 20.58 -3.72
CA GLN A 12 24.35 21.29 -4.97
C GLN A 12 23.16 22.24 -4.81
N GLU A 13 22.08 21.82 -4.14
CA GLU A 13 20.93 22.70 -3.86
C GLU A 13 21.29 23.87 -2.94
N GLY A 14 22.12 23.64 -1.92
CA GLY A 14 22.61 24.71 -1.05
C GLY A 14 23.33 25.82 -1.82
N ARG A 15 24.19 25.46 -2.79
CA ARG A 15 24.86 26.43 -3.67
C ARG A 15 23.89 27.16 -4.61
N ILE A 16 22.85 26.48 -5.09
CA ILE A 16 21.83 27.11 -5.93
C ILE A 16 21.05 28.16 -5.10
N LEU A 17 20.67 27.84 -3.86
CA LEU A 17 20.01 28.80 -2.97
C LEU A 17 20.88 30.02 -2.69
N LEU A 18 22.18 29.82 -2.41
CA LEU A 18 23.14 30.91 -2.26
C LEU A 18 23.28 31.76 -3.53
N ALA A 19 23.36 31.13 -4.70
CA ALA A 19 23.42 31.83 -5.98
C ALA A 19 22.16 32.64 -6.27
N MET A 20 20.97 32.11 -5.95
CA MET A 20 19.70 32.84 -6.05
C MET A 20 19.66 34.04 -5.11
N GLN A 21 20.16 33.89 -3.89
CA GLN A 21 20.24 34.97 -2.91
C GLN A 21 21.20 36.07 -3.36
N ALA A 22 22.35 35.71 -3.94
CA ALA A 22 23.32 36.66 -4.49
C ALA A 22 22.76 37.49 -5.66
N ILE A 23 21.95 36.87 -6.52
CA ILE A 23 21.23 37.60 -7.58
C ILE A 23 20.21 38.57 -6.97
N LYS A 24 19.44 38.13 -5.96
CA LYS A 24 18.45 38.99 -5.28
C LYS A 24 19.11 40.17 -4.55
N GLN A 25 20.29 39.98 -3.97
CA GLN A 25 21.05 41.01 -3.27
C GLN A 25 21.85 41.92 -4.22
N GLY A 26 21.82 41.67 -5.53
CA GLY A 26 22.55 42.46 -6.51
C GLY A 26 24.07 42.24 -6.52
N THR A 27 24.60 41.27 -5.75
CA THR A 27 26.03 40.91 -5.78
C THR A 27 26.43 40.25 -7.09
N CYS A 28 25.50 39.60 -7.78
CA CYS A 28 25.69 39.10 -9.14
C CYS A 28 24.65 39.72 -10.07
N GLN A 29 25.11 40.48 -11.08
CA GLN A 29 24.23 41.17 -12.03
C GLN A 29 23.57 40.23 -13.06
N THR A 30 24.16 39.05 -13.30
CA THR A 30 23.65 38.09 -14.27
C THR A 30 23.59 36.68 -13.69
N VAL A 31 22.65 35.89 -14.20
CA VAL A 31 22.54 34.45 -13.85
C VAL A 31 23.83 33.70 -14.23
N GLN A 32 24.50 34.12 -15.30
CA GLN A 32 25.76 33.54 -15.73
C GLN A 32 26.88 33.80 -14.71
N ALA A 33 27.01 35.04 -14.22
CA ALA A 33 28.02 35.38 -13.21
C ALA A 33 27.79 34.63 -11.89
N ALA A 34 26.54 34.50 -11.46
CA ALA A 34 26.18 33.71 -10.28
C ALA A 34 26.47 32.22 -10.47
N ALA A 35 26.12 31.65 -11.64
CA ALA A 35 26.37 30.25 -11.95
C ALA A 35 27.86 29.88 -11.88
N VAL A 36 28.73 30.76 -12.42
CA VAL A 36 30.19 30.59 -12.36
C VAL A 36 30.70 30.76 -10.93
N SER A 37 30.29 31.82 -10.22
CA SER A 37 30.78 32.15 -8.87
C SER A 37 30.45 31.06 -7.85
N TYR A 38 29.26 30.46 -7.95
CA TYR A 38 28.79 29.43 -7.03
C TYR A 38 28.98 28.00 -7.56
N ASN A 39 29.63 27.85 -8.73
CA ASN A 39 29.90 26.57 -9.39
C ASN A 39 28.64 25.68 -9.51
N VAL A 40 27.59 26.22 -10.12
CA VAL A 40 26.32 25.54 -10.40
C VAL A 40 25.96 25.64 -11.89
N PRO A 41 25.31 24.62 -12.49
CA PRO A 41 24.87 24.71 -13.87
C PRO A 41 23.87 25.86 -14.06
N ARG A 42 24.11 26.72 -15.04
CA ARG A 42 23.25 27.88 -15.36
C ARG A 42 21.79 27.46 -15.59
N THR A 43 21.57 26.36 -16.29
CA THR A 43 20.22 25.84 -16.58
C THR A 43 19.47 25.46 -15.31
N THR A 44 20.12 24.80 -14.37
CA THR A 44 19.53 24.45 -13.07
C THR A 44 19.23 25.69 -12.24
N LEU A 45 20.12 26.68 -12.22
CA LEU A 45 19.90 27.95 -11.54
C LEU A 45 18.72 28.73 -12.15
N CYS A 46 18.65 28.81 -13.49
CA CYS A 46 17.49 29.38 -14.19
C CYS A 46 16.19 28.66 -13.79
N ASN A 47 16.16 27.33 -13.83
CA ASN A 47 14.96 26.56 -13.47
C ASN A 47 14.48 26.88 -12.05
N ARG A 48 15.40 27.00 -11.08
CA ARG A 48 15.10 27.32 -9.69
C ARG A 48 14.59 28.75 -9.50
N ILE A 49 15.14 29.71 -10.25
CA ILE A 49 14.63 31.09 -10.30
C ILE A 49 13.19 31.14 -10.83
N HIS A 50 12.86 30.29 -11.82
CA HIS A 50 11.50 30.17 -12.36
C HIS A 50 10.58 29.28 -11.49
N GLY A 51 10.99 28.91 -10.28
CA GLY A 51 10.16 28.16 -9.33
C GLY A 51 10.09 26.64 -9.58
N ILE A 52 10.85 26.11 -10.53
CA ILE A 52 10.94 24.66 -10.74
C ILE A 52 11.76 24.06 -9.60
N THR A 53 11.15 23.18 -8.81
CA THR A 53 11.78 22.49 -7.69
C THR A 53 12.67 21.33 -8.15
N SER A 54 13.50 20.82 -7.24
CA SER A 54 14.35 19.67 -7.56
C SER A 54 13.51 18.42 -7.71
N ARG A 55 13.94 17.49 -8.57
CA ARG A 55 13.23 16.22 -8.76
C ARG A 55 13.11 15.42 -7.45
N ARG A 56 14.00 15.66 -6.47
CA ARG A 56 13.93 15.04 -5.14
C ARG A 56 12.81 15.64 -4.28
N ASP A 57 12.52 16.92 -4.50
CA ASP A 57 11.51 17.68 -3.73
C ASP A 57 10.16 17.74 -4.46
N CYS A 58 10.11 17.42 -5.76
CA CYS A 58 8.86 17.32 -6.50
C CYS A 58 8.04 16.12 -6.03
N THR A 59 6.74 16.33 -5.81
CA THR A 59 5.77 15.26 -5.61
C THR A 59 5.76 14.35 -6.86
N PRO A 60 5.93 13.02 -6.71
CA PRO A 60 5.83 12.12 -7.85
C PRO A 60 4.45 12.20 -8.49
N ASN A 61 4.38 12.21 -9.84
CA ASN A 61 3.12 12.21 -10.58
C ASN A 61 2.19 11.03 -10.23
N SER A 62 2.71 9.98 -9.57
CA SER A 62 1.95 8.83 -9.09
C SER A 62 1.22 9.07 -7.75
N ARG A 63 1.50 10.18 -7.05
CA ARG A 63 0.77 10.63 -5.86
C ARG A 63 -0.21 11.74 -6.25
N LYS A 64 -1.42 11.30 -6.61
CA LYS A 64 -2.58 12.16 -6.94
C LYS A 64 -3.29 12.67 -5.69
N LEU A 65 -3.36 11.85 -4.65
CA LEU A 65 -4.01 12.20 -3.39
C LEU A 65 -3.02 12.88 -2.43
N THR A 66 -3.53 13.70 -1.53
CA THR A 66 -2.72 14.27 -0.45
C THR A 66 -2.39 13.19 0.59
N PRO A 67 -1.33 13.35 1.41
CA PRO A 67 -1.01 12.39 2.45
C PRO A 67 -2.18 12.10 3.40
N TYR A 68 -3.01 13.12 3.68
CA TYR A 68 -4.20 12.97 4.52
C TYR A 68 -5.28 12.11 3.86
N GLU A 69 -5.54 12.31 2.58
CA GLU A 69 -6.49 11.50 1.82
C GLU A 69 -6.02 10.06 1.65
N GLU A 70 -4.73 9.86 1.34
CA GLU A 70 -4.16 8.51 1.27
C GLU A 70 -4.34 7.81 2.63
N SER A 71 -4.07 8.51 3.74
CA SER A 71 -4.25 7.94 5.08
C SER A 71 -5.71 7.61 5.40
N ALA A 72 -6.65 8.51 5.07
CA ALA A 72 -8.07 8.28 5.26
C ALA A 72 -8.59 7.10 4.43
N LEU A 73 -8.14 6.99 3.17
CA LEU A 73 -8.49 5.87 2.29
C LEU A 73 -7.96 4.54 2.83
N VAL A 74 -6.72 4.52 3.33
CA VAL A 74 -6.16 3.31 3.97
C VAL A 74 -6.95 2.91 5.21
N GLN A 75 -7.27 3.85 6.10
CA GLN A 75 -8.07 3.58 7.29
C GLN A 75 -9.45 3.02 6.93
N TYR A 76 -10.08 3.57 5.90
CA TYR A 76 -11.37 3.07 5.41
C TYR A 76 -11.28 1.65 4.85
N ILE A 77 -10.23 1.33 4.09
CA ILE A 77 -9.97 -0.03 3.58
C ILE A 77 -9.81 -1.02 4.76
N LEU A 78 -9.06 -0.63 5.79
CA LEU A 78 -8.83 -1.47 6.97
C LEU A 78 -10.12 -1.69 7.78
N ASP A 79 -10.94 -0.66 7.98
CA ASP A 79 -12.23 -0.78 8.67
C ASP A 79 -13.19 -1.74 7.93
N LEU A 80 -13.23 -1.67 6.60
CA LEU A 80 -14.03 -2.58 5.79
C LEU A 80 -13.52 -4.03 5.84
N ASP A 81 -12.21 -4.23 5.84
CA ASP A 81 -11.61 -5.57 5.99
C ASP A 81 -11.92 -6.17 7.37
N LEU A 82 -11.85 -5.37 8.44
CA LEU A 82 -12.23 -5.79 9.80
C LEU A 82 -13.70 -6.23 9.88
N ARG A 83 -14.58 -5.64 9.09
CA ARG A 83 -16.00 -6.03 8.99
C ARG A 83 -16.25 -7.24 8.08
N GLY A 84 -15.20 -7.76 7.44
CA GLY A 84 -15.28 -8.90 6.52
C GLY A 84 -15.72 -8.53 5.09
N PHE A 85 -15.63 -7.25 4.72
CA PHE A 85 -15.97 -6.74 3.39
C PHE A 85 -14.72 -6.19 2.68
N PRO A 86 -13.77 -7.05 2.24
CA PRO A 86 -12.60 -6.59 1.53
C PRO A 86 -12.98 -5.90 0.22
N LEU A 87 -12.41 -4.73 -0.03
CA LEU A 87 -12.65 -3.97 -1.25
C LEU A 87 -11.95 -4.58 -2.47
N GLN A 88 -12.59 -4.44 -3.63
CA GLN A 88 -11.96 -4.71 -4.92
C GLN A 88 -11.04 -3.56 -5.32
N LEU A 89 -10.03 -3.85 -6.14
CA LEU A 89 -9.11 -2.84 -6.68
C LEU A 89 -9.84 -1.70 -7.41
N GLN A 90 -10.89 -2.05 -8.16
CA GLN A 90 -11.70 -1.08 -8.89
C GLN A 90 -12.42 -0.11 -7.93
N ALA A 91 -13.01 -0.62 -6.84
CA ALA A 91 -13.68 0.22 -5.84
C ALA A 91 -12.71 1.18 -5.14
N VAL A 92 -11.47 0.76 -4.89
CA VAL A 92 -10.43 1.66 -4.34
C VAL A 92 -10.11 2.78 -5.33
N GLN A 93 -10.07 2.48 -6.63
CA GLN A 93 -9.87 3.50 -7.67
C GLN A 93 -11.05 4.48 -7.71
N GLU A 94 -12.28 3.97 -7.67
CA GLU A 94 -13.50 4.81 -7.68
C GLU A 94 -13.58 5.74 -6.47
N MET A 95 -13.17 5.28 -5.29
CA MET A 95 -13.08 6.14 -4.10
C MET A 95 -12.05 7.25 -4.26
N ALA A 96 -10.89 6.94 -4.85
CA ALA A 96 -9.88 7.95 -5.13
C ALA A 96 -10.35 8.96 -6.20
N ASP A 97 -11.00 8.47 -7.25
CA ASP A 97 -11.55 9.30 -8.32
C ASP A 97 -12.67 10.21 -7.82
N LEU A 98 -13.49 9.74 -6.87
CA LEU A 98 -14.50 10.54 -6.19
C LEU A 98 -13.85 11.71 -5.44
N LEU A 99 -12.83 11.44 -4.62
CA LEU A 99 -12.09 12.49 -3.89
C LEU A 99 -11.46 13.53 -4.85
N LEU A 100 -10.93 13.07 -5.99
CA LEU A 100 -10.38 13.96 -7.01
C LEU A 100 -11.46 14.78 -7.72
N SER A 101 -12.63 14.19 -8.00
CA SER A 101 -13.74 14.90 -8.63
C SER A 101 -14.28 16.04 -7.77
N GLU A 102 -14.32 15.87 -6.44
CA GLU A 102 -14.70 16.92 -5.50
C GLU A 102 -13.71 18.10 -5.52
N ARG A 103 -12.46 17.85 -5.93
CA ARG A 103 -11.44 18.90 -6.15
C ARG A 103 -11.45 19.50 -7.55
N GLY A 104 -12.26 18.98 -8.46
CA GLY A 104 -12.20 19.32 -9.88
C GLY A 104 -10.94 18.81 -10.57
N GLU A 105 -10.30 17.76 -10.04
CA GLU A 105 -9.11 17.15 -10.63
C GLU A 105 -9.46 16.00 -11.59
N SER A 106 -8.52 15.69 -12.49
CA SER A 106 -8.65 14.55 -13.39
C SER A 106 -8.52 13.21 -12.66
N PRO A 107 -9.24 12.16 -13.10
CA PRO A 107 -9.22 10.85 -12.47
C PRO A 107 -7.83 10.22 -12.45
N THR A 108 -7.70 9.18 -11.64
CA THR A 108 -6.49 8.38 -11.51
C THR A 108 -6.25 7.53 -12.76
N GLY A 109 -4.98 7.25 -13.04
CA GLY A 109 -4.59 6.40 -14.17
C GLY A 109 -4.75 4.91 -13.86
N LYS A 110 -4.81 4.07 -14.89
CA LYS A 110 -4.99 2.60 -14.81
C LYS A 110 -4.09 1.89 -13.78
N ASN A 111 -2.84 2.33 -13.63
CA ASN A 111 -1.86 1.69 -12.73
C ASN A 111 -1.80 2.34 -11.34
N TRP A 112 -2.62 3.35 -11.08
CA TRP A 112 -2.55 4.12 -9.85
C TRP A 112 -2.84 3.24 -8.63
N THR A 113 -3.90 2.44 -8.65
CA THR A 113 -4.30 1.58 -7.51
C THR A 113 -3.21 0.56 -7.17
N THR A 114 -2.63 -0.10 -8.17
CA THR A 114 -1.54 -1.06 -7.96
C THR A 114 -0.33 -0.37 -7.33
N ASN A 115 0.04 0.81 -7.85
CA ASN A 115 1.14 1.60 -7.30
C ASN A 115 0.84 2.11 -5.89
N PHE A 116 -0.40 2.48 -5.60
CA PHE A 116 -0.85 2.90 -4.27
C PHE A 116 -0.66 1.77 -3.25
N ILE A 117 -1.16 0.56 -3.56
CA ILE A 117 -1.01 -0.62 -2.70
C ILE A 117 0.45 -1.02 -2.55
N MET A 118 1.27 -0.94 -3.59
CA MET A 118 2.71 -1.23 -3.49
C MET A 118 3.47 -0.25 -2.58
N ARG A 119 2.99 1.00 -2.44
CA ARG A 119 3.59 2.00 -1.54
C ARG A 119 3.13 1.86 -0.10
N CYS A 120 1.88 1.46 0.12
CA CYS A 120 1.27 1.37 1.45
C CYS A 120 1.56 -0.01 2.06
N THR A 121 2.51 -0.09 2.98
CA THR A 121 2.89 -1.36 3.65
C THR A 121 1.80 -1.95 4.54
N GLU A 122 0.79 -1.15 4.89
CA GLU A 122 -0.33 -1.50 5.77
C GLU A 122 -1.38 -2.39 5.09
N ILE A 123 -1.52 -2.28 3.77
CA ILE A 123 -2.55 -3.00 2.99
C ILE A 123 -1.90 -3.92 1.95
N LYS A 124 -2.55 -5.05 1.68
CA LYS A 124 -2.11 -5.99 0.63
C LYS A 124 -3.29 -6.50 -0.17
N ALA A 125 -3.15 -6.48 -1.49
CA ALA A 125 -4.09 -7.14 -2.37
C ALA A 125 -3.92 -8.66 -2.28
N LYS A 126 -5.03 -9.40 -2.14
CA LYS A 126 -5.05 -10.85 -2.11
C LYS A 126 -6.19 -11.39 -2.97
N PHE A 127 -5.93 -12.46 -3.71
CA PHE A 127 -7.00 -13.18 -4.41
C PHE A 127 -7.90 -13.90 -3.41
N SER A 128 -9.21 -13.68 -3.52
CA SER A 128 -10.19 -14.46 -2.78
C SER A 128 -10.24 -15.88 -3.35
N ARG A 129 -10.32 -16.87 -2.45
CA ARG A 129 -10.60 -18.26 -2.85
C ARG A 129 -12.10 -18.46 -2.82
N LYS A 130 -12.64 -19.20 -3.79
CA LYS A 130 -14.04 -19.63 -3.74
C LYS A 130 -14.25 -20.42 -2.44
N TYR A 131 -15.16 -19.92 -1.62
CA TYR A 131 -15.52 -20.61 -0.39
C TYR A 131 -16.43 -21.79 -0.73
N ASP A 132 -16.17 -22.97 -0.16
CA ASP A 132 -16.98 -24.16 -0.43
C ASP A 132 -18.41 -23.95 0.10
N TYR A 133 -19.38 -23.99 -0.80
CA TYR A 133 -20.78 -23.79 -0.50
C TYR A 133 -21.33 -24.81 0.50
N LYS A 134 -20.88 -26.07 0.43
CA LYS A 134 -21.27 -27.10 1.40
C LYS A 134 -20.76 -26.72 2.80
N ARG A 135 -19.52 -26.23 2.89
CA ARG A 135 -18.96 -25.69 4.14
C ARG A 135 -19.71 -24.45 4.62
N ALA A 136 -20.26 -23.63 3.73
CA ALA A 136 -21.07 -22.47 4.12
C ALA A 136 -22.37 -22.89 4.79
N LYS A 137 -23.07 -23.88 4.22
CA LYS A 137 -24.29 -24.44 4.80
C LYS A 137 -24.07 -25.01 6.20
N CYS A 138 -22.95 -25.70 6.42
CA CYS A 138 -22.62 -26.26 7.74
C CYS A 138 -22.24 -25.21 8.79
N LYS A 139 -22.12 -23.92 8.42
CA LYS A 139 -21.80 -22.82 9.34
C LYS A 139 -23.03 -22.08 9.88
N ASP A 140 -24.24 -22.53 9.59
CA ASP A 140 -25.45 -21.96 10.18
C ASP A 140 -25.39 -22.09 11.72
N PRO A 141 -25.54 -20.99 12.48
CA PRO A 141 -25.53 -21.01 13.94
C PRO A 141 -26.53 -22.01 14.54
N LYS A 142 -27.69 -22.23 13.91
CA LYS A 142 -28.67 -23.22 14.39
C LYS A 142 -28.15 -24.64 14.26
N ILE A 143 -27.54 -24.97 13.12
CA ILE A 143 -26.95 -26.29 12.85
C ILE A 143 -25.78 -26.53 13.81
N ILE A 144 -24.88 -25.56 13.95
CA ILE A 144 -23.74 -25.64 14.87
C ILE A 144 -24.22 -25.84 16.31
N LYS A 145 -25.14 -25.00 16.80
CA LYS A 145 -25.65 -25.11 18.18
C LYS A 145 -26.34 -26.45 18.41
N GLY A 146 -27.17 -26.90 17.47
CA GLY A 146 -27.85 -28.20 17.57
C GLY A 146 -26.86 -29.36 17.69
N TRP A 147 -25.82 -29.37 16.86
CA TRP A 147 -24.77 -30.39 16.89
C TRP A 147 -24.00 -30.40 18.22
N PHE A 148 -23.54 -29.24 18.70
CA PHE A 148 -22.83 -29.15 19.98
C PHE A 148 -23.71 -29.49 21.18
N SER A 149 -25.00 -29.18 21.14
CA SER A 149 -25.95 -29.60 22.18
C SER A 149 -26.12 -31.12 22.20
N LEU A 150 -26.21 -31.76 21.02
CA LEU A 150 -26.30 -33.21 20.91
C LEU A 150 -25.04 -33.91 21.43
N ILE A 151 -23.85 -33.40 21.09
CA ILE A 151 -22.57 -33.90 21.63
C ILE A 151 -22.57 -33.79 23.16
N ARG A 152 -22.86 -32.61 23.72
CA ARG A 152 -22.87 -32.41 25.18
C ARG A 152 -23.85 -33.35 25.90
N ASN A 153 -25.05 -33.52 25.36
CA ASN A 153 -26.03 -34.45 25.91
C ASN A 153 -25.56 -35.91 25.86
N THR A 154 -24.83 -36.29 24.81
CA THR A 154 -24.30 -37.65 24.63
C THR A 154 -23.16 -37.93 25.61
N VAL A 155 -22.23 -36.98 25.75
CA VAL A 155 -21.13 -37.03 26.73
C VAL A 155 -21.69 -37.16 28.14
N ALA A 156 -22.67 -36.34 28.51
CA ALA A 156 -23.33 -36.39 29.81
C ALA A 156 -24.08 -37.72 30.06
N LYS A 157 -24.79 -38.23 29.05
CA LYS A 157 -25.57 -39.48 29.16
C LYS A 157 -24.68 -40.70 29.42
N TYR A 158 -23.52 -40.77 28.78
CA TYR A 158 -22.62 -41.92 28.88
C TYR A 158 -21.42 -41.70 29.80
N GLY A 159 -21.33 -40.54 30.46
CA GLY A 159 -20.23 -40.23 31.38
C GLY A 159 -18.85 -40.22 30.72
N ILE A 160 -18.78 -39.81 29.45
CA ILE A 160 -17.53 -39.79 28.68
C ILE A 160 -16.62 -38.71 29.26
N LEU A 161 -15.38 -39.07 29.61
CA LEU A 161 -14.40 -38.11 30.11
C LEU A 161 -13.79 -37.32 28.95
N GLU A 162 -13.42 -36.06 29.18
CA GLU A 162 -12.83 -35.21 28.14
C GLU A 162 -11.56 -35.81 27.53
N GLN A 163 -10.77 -36.53 28.34
CA GLN A 163 -9.57 -37.25 27.91
C GLN A 163 -9.84 -38.38 26.90
N ASP A 164 -11.08 -38.85 26.82
CA ASP A 164 -11.50 -39.92 25.91
C ASP A 164 -12.16 -39.37 24.63
N ILE A 165 -12.16 -38.04 24.44
CA ILE A 165 -12.70 -37.38 23.24
C ILE A 165 -11.57 -37.15 22.24
N TYR A 166 -11.57 -37.92 21.16
CA TYR A 166 -10.58 -37.79 20.08
C TYR A 166 -11.20 -37.11 18.85
N ASN A 167 -10.48 -36.15 18.28
CA ASN A 167 -10.86 -35.55 17.00
C ASN A 167 -10.44 -36.50 15.86
N PHE A 168 -11.36 -36.82 14.97
CA PHE A 168 -11.07 -37.59 13.76
C PHE A 168 -11.10 -36.65 12.56
N ASN A 169 -9.93 -36.22 12.07
CA ASN A 169 -9.81 -35.44 10.84
C ASN A 169 -8.98 -36.19 9.79
N GLU A 170 -9.58 -36.34 8.60
CA GLU A 170 -8.96 -36.80 7.35
C GLU A 170 -8.53 -38.29 7.30
N ALA A 171 -9.36 -39.14 6.68
CA ALA A 171 -8.95 -40.46 6.21
C ALA A 171 -8.52 -40.36 4.73
N GLY A 172 -7.22 -40.20 4.49
CA GLY A 172 -6.64 -40.28 3.14
C GLY A 172 -6.46 -41.73 2.73
N PHE A 173 -7.35 -42.28 1.92
CA PHE A 173 -7.11 -43.56 1.27
C PHE A 173 -6.21 -43.35 0.05
N VAL A 174 -4.95 -43.76 0.16
CA VAL A 174 -4.05 -43.89 -1.00
C VAL A 174 -4.29 -45.28 -1.60
N ILE A 175 -5.12 -45.35 -2.64
CA ILE A 175 -5.25 -46.56 -3.45
C ILE A 175 -4.11 -46.54 -4.48
N GLY A 176 -3.21 -47.54 -4.43
CA GLY A 176 -2.26 -47.81 -5.52
C GLY A 176 -0.77 -47.58 -5.26
N VAL A 177 -0.27 -47.65 -4.01
CA VAL A 177 1.17 -47.83 -3.78
C VAL A 177 1.43 -49.32 -3.54
N ILE A 178 1.76 -50.05 -4.61
CA ILE A 178 2.46 -51.32 -4.50
C ILE A 178 3.94 -50.94 -4.59
N ALA A 179 4.67 -51.11 -3.49
CA ALA A 179 6.11 -50.94 -3.51
C ALA A 179 6.74 -52.10 -4.31
N THR A 180 7.56 -51.76 -5.31
CA THR A 180 8.64 -52.60 -5.84
C THR A 180 9.91 -51.77 -5.81
#